data_AF-A0A0K2RAE1-F1
#
_entry.id   AF-A0A0K2RAE1-F1
#
_cell.length_a   1.000
_cell.length_b   1.000
_cell.length_c   1.000
_cell.angle_alpha   90.00
_cell.angle_beta   90.00
_cell.angle_gamma   90.00
#
_symmetry.space_group_name_H-M   'P 1'
#
loop_
_entity.id
_entity.type
_entity.pdbx_description
1 polymer ?
#
loop_
_entity_poly.entity_id
_entity_poly.type
_entity_poly.pdbx_seq_one_letter_code
_entity_poly.pdbx_strand_id
1 'polypeptide(L)'
;MANDQFDTDHDAAAASSRPAPDLAMAREAGEVITHMLGDGRSVIDPTATIWTAEAAEELRSRIGDNLIVGSGQGQWDKLDQQLQGAPRDVVLLAAEIVFLREHPLRSVLPETRRAHVDRVLSHLDSPVTVPARMSTWLARPTGIAGFEPGSWYNGSMWRHVTWTASFVRYWQGLLEGEREVARTDPWKLQHAMLSSGNDRPDIRNALQFLARPDIFEPIASAGMKQKIRDGLADRIGGATGSDPASIDRDLLAIRTALARSVAGPFHFWTPGVEELWDSSAGEPDPAATGVATLAEPRPAITGSTLPVHRPQSGRSSRPAASWRSAGMS
;
A
#
# COMPACT_ATOMS: atom_id res chain seq x y z
N MET A 1 -0.60 -39.68 -11.80
CA MET A 1 -1.41 -40.01 -10.61
C MET A 1 -0.67 -39.77 -9.30
N ALA A 2 0.53 -40.32 -9.06
CA ALA A 2 1.28 -40.02 -7.83
C ALA A 2 1.86 -38.60 -7.76
N ASN A 3 2.28 -38.02 -8.91
CA ASN A 3 2.81 -36.65 -8.96
C ASN A 3 1.72 -35.57 -8.81
N ASP A 4 0.54 -35.78 -9.41
CA ASP A 4 -0.62 -34.89 -9.25
C ASP A 4 -1.09 -34.79 -7.80
N GLN A 5 -1.16 -35.93 -7.09
CA GLN A 5 -1.59 -35.93 -5.69
C GLN A 5 -0.58 -35.22 -4.78
N PHE A 6 0.72 -35.38 -5.05
CA PHE A 6 1.77 -34.67 -4.32
C PHE A 6 1.70 -33.15 -4.55
N ASP A 7 1.58 -32.68 -5.80
CA ASP A 7 1.45 -31.25 -6.08
C ASP A 7 0.17 -30.67 -5.45
N THR A 8 -0.94 -31.41 -5.47
CA THR A 8 -2.23 -30.98 -4.88
C THR A 8 -2.16 -30.85 -3.35
N ASP A 9 -1.50 -31.79 -2.66
CA ASP A 9 -1.37 -31.76 -1.19
C ASP A 9 -0.41 -30.64 -0.73
N HIS A 10 0.62 -30.34 -1.54
CA HIS A 10 1.53 -29.22 -1.32
C HIS A 10 0.81 -27.86 -1.44
N ASP A 11 0.01 -27.70 -2.48
CA ASP A 11 -0.79 -26.49 -2.70
C ASP A 11 -1.81 -26.27 -1.57
N ALA A 12 -2.44 -27.34 -1.08
CA ALA A 12 -3.37 -27.28 0.04
C ALA A 12 -2.71 -26.87 1.37
N ALA A 13 -1.51 -27.39 1.66
CA ALA A 13 -0.77 -27.03 2.86
C ALA A 13 -0.37 -25.55 2.85
N ALA A 14 0.17 -25.06 1.74
CA ALA A 14 0.52 -23.65 1.57
C ALA A 14 -0.72 -22.75 1.75
N ALA A 15 -1.84 -23.08 1.09
CA ALA A 15 -3.08 -22.33 1.18
C ALA A 15 -3.63 -22.25 2.62
N SER A 16 -3.62 -23.36 3.37
CA SER A 16 -4.11 -23.40 4.75
C SER A 16 -3.24 -22.63 5.74
N SER A 17 -1.96 -22.44 5.42
CA SER A 17 -1.01 -21.67 6.24
C SER A 17 -1.14 -20.16 6.09
N ARG A 18 -1.94 -19.68 5.14
CA ARG A 18 -2.10 -18.24 4.87
C ARG A 18 -3.02 -17.58 5.90
N PRO A 19 -2.63 -16.44 6.48
CA PRO A 19 -3.49 -15.66 7.35
C PRO A 19 -4.81 -15.28 6.66
N ALA A 20 -5.95 -15.67 7.25
CA ALA A 20 -7.27 -15.40 6.68
C ALA A 20 -7.56 -13.89 6.45
N PRO A 21 -7.14 -12.96 7.33
CA PRO A 21 -7.31 -11.52 7.07
C PRO A 21 -6.63 -11.04 5.79
N ASP A 22 -5.43 -11.55 5.47
CA ASP A 22 -4.71 -11.20 4.24
C ASP A 22 -5.43 -11.69 2.99
N LEU A 23 -5.90 -12.94 3.01
CA LEU A 23 -6.66 -13.50 1.90
C LEU A 23 -7.98 -12.76 1.69
N ALA A 24 -8.67 -12.37 2.77
CA ALA A 24 -9.90 -11.59 2.69
C ALA A 24 -9.63 -10.22 2.07
N MET A 25 -8.60 -9.51 2.54
CA MET A 25 -8.20 -8.21 2.01
C MET A 25 -7.82 -8.26 0.53
N ALA A 26 -7.04 -9.27 0.10
CA ALA A 26 -6.69 -9.42 -1.30
C ALA A 26 -7.94 -9.69 -2.19
N ARG A 27 -8.90 -10.49 -1.71
CA ARG A 27 -10.17 -10.73 -2.42
C ARG A 27 -11.00 -9.46 -2.64
N GLU A 28 -10.96 -8.50 -1.71
CA GLU A 28 -11.62 -7.21 -1.87
C GLU A 28 -11.05 -6.43 -3.07
N ALA A 29 -9.72 -6.38 -3.19
CA ALA A 29 -9.06 -5.76 -4.35
C ALA A 29 -9.18 -6.59 -5.64
N GLY A 30 -9.55 -7.88 -5.52
CA GLY A 30 -9.70 -8.81 -6.63
C GLY A 30 -10.69 -8.32 -7.70
N GLU A 31 -11.71 -7.54 -7.32
CA GLU A 31 -12.63 -6.92 -8.28
C GLU A 31 -11.91 -5.90 -9.18
N VAL A 32 -11.13 -5.00 -8.59
CA VAL A 32 -10.34 -4.00 -9.33
C VAL A 32 -9.30 -4.69 -10.22
N ILE A 33 -8.61 -5.71 -9.70
CA ILE A 33 -7.64 -6.50 -10.48
C ILE A 33 -8.32 -7.23 -11.65
N THR A 34 -9.52 -7.78 -11.45
CA THR A 34 -10.27 -8.47 -12.50
C THR A 34 -10.61 -7.52 -13.65
N HIS A 35 -11.03 -6.30 -13.34
CA HIS A 35 -11.28 -5.29 -14.35
C HIS A 35 -9.99 -4.83 -15.04
N MET A 36 -8.92 -4.55 -14.29
CA MET A 36 -7.61 -4.17 -14.83
C MET A 36 -7.07 -5.18 -15.83
N LEU A 37 -7.18 -6.47 -15.53
CA LEU A 37 -6.67 -7.55 -16.38
C LEU A 37 -7.69 -8.02 -17.43
N GLY A 38 -8.92 -7.54 -17.37
CA GLY A 38 -10.06 -8.04 -18.15
C GLY A 38 -10.73 -6.97 -18.99
N ASP A 39 -11.97 -6.61 -18.63
CA ASP A 39 -12.84 -5.74 -19.44
C ASP A 39 -12.51 -4.23 -19.35
N GLY A 40 -11.56 -3.87 -18.49
CA GLY A 40 -11.05 -2.53 -18.29
C GLY A 40 -12.02 -1.53 -17.64
N ARG A 41 -13.17 -1.98 -17.12
CA ARG A 41 -14.16 -1.10 -16.47
C ARG A 41 -13.65 -0.54 -15.14
N SER A 42 -14.14 0.62 -14.76
CA SER A 42 -13.90 1.17 -13.43
C SER A 42 -14.84 0.54 -12.41
N VAL A 43 -14.31 0.22 -11.23
CA VAL A 43 -15.13 -0.10 -10.05
C VAL A 43 -15.79 1.17 -9.51
N ILE A 44 -15.07 2.30 -9.51
CA ILE A 44 -15.54 3.59 -9.02
C ILE A 44 -16.70 4.15 -9.88
N ASP A 45 -16.56 4.08 -11.20
CA ASP A 45 -17.59 4.47 -12.18
C ASP A 45 -17.81 3.35 -13.21
N PRO A 46 -18.76 2.43 -12.98
CA PRO A 46 -18.99 1.27 -13.87
C PRO A 46 -19.35 1.59 -15.32
N THR A 47 -19.66 2.85 -15.63
CA THR A 47 -19.93 3.31 -17.01
C THR A 47 -18.66 3.66 -17.78
N ALA A 48 -17.54 3.85 -17.09
CA ALA A 48 -16.25 4.20 -17.67
C ALA A 48 -15.37 2.96 -17.87
N THR A 49 -14.61 2.96 -18.98
CA THR A 49 -13.49 2.03 -19.22
C THR A 49 -12.21 2.82 -19.02
N ILE A 50 -11.41 2.45 -18.02
CA ILE A 50 -10.28 3.26 -17.53
C ILE A 50 -8.94 2.53 -17.63
N TRP A 51 -8.95 1.19 -17.64
CA TRP A 51 -7.73 0.39 -17.74
C TRP A 51 -7.32 0.18 -19.20
N THR A 52 -7.30 1.27 -19.97
CA THR A 52 -6.98 1.31 -21.40
C THR A 52 -5.52 1.69 -21.63
N ALA A 53 -4.99 1.41 -22.83
CA ALA A 53 -3.62 1.80 -23.17
C ALA A 53 -3.47 3.33 -23.22
N GLU A 54 -4.51 4.02 -23.68
CA GLU A 54 -4.57 5.47 -23.85
C GLU A 54 -4.58 6.19 -22.50
N ALA A 55 -5.48 5.83 -21.59
CA ALA A 55 -5.55 6.44 -20.26
C ALA A 55 -4.28 6.16 -19.45
N ALA A 56 -3.73 4.95 -19.59
CA ALA A 56 -2.49 4.57 -18.95
C ALA A 56 -1.29 5.36 -19.49
N GLU A 57 -1.17 5.53 -20.80
CA GLU A 57 -0.09 6.35 -21.37
C GLU A 57 -0.21 7.82 -20.96
N GLU A 58 -1.42 8.37 -20.97
CA GLU A 58 -1.65 9.77 -20.55
C GLU A 58 -1.33 9.96 -19.06
N LEU A 59 -1.70 9.02 -18.19
CA LEU A 59 -1.30 9.07 -16.78
C LEU A 59 0.22 8.96 -16.60
N ARG A 60 0.86 8.06 -17.35
CA ARG A 60 2.31 7.87 -17.34
C ARG A 60 3.03 9.13 -17.79
N SER A 61 2.61 9.76 -18.89
CA SER A 61 3.25 10.96 -19.46
C SER A 61 3.12 12.17 -18.53
N ARG A 62 1.94 12.38 -17.93
CA ARG A 62 1.68 13.46 -16.95
C ARG A 62 2.63 13.44 -15.77
N ILE A 63 3.05 12.27 -15.33
CA ILE A 63 3.94 12.11 -14.18
C ILE A 63 5.40 12.00 -14.61
N GLY A 64 5.68 11.12 -15.57
CA GLY A 64 7.03 10.74 -15.98
C GLY A 64 7.72 11.79 -16.84
N ASP A 65 6.98 12.40 -17.77
CA ASP A 65 7.55 13.37 -18.72
C ASP A 65 7.53 14.79 -18.12
N ASN A 66 6.61 15.05 -17.19
CA ASN A 66 6.51 16.30 -16.41
C ASN A 66 6.88 16.08 -14.93
N LEU A 67 8.06 15.50 -14.69
CA LEU A 67 8.50 15.18 -13.33
C LEU A 67 8.76 16.45 -12.50
N ILE A 68 7.98 16.67 -11.44
CA ILE A 68 8.18 17.78 -10.51
C ILE A 68 9.25 17.41 -9.47
N VAL A 69 10.46 17.95 -9.66
CA VAL A 69 11.63 17.75 -8.78
C VAL A 69 11.67 18.75 -7.61
N GLY A 70 12.45 18.42 -6.58
CA GLY A 70 12.63 19.26 -5.38
C GLY A 70 11.80 18.82 -4.17
N SER A 71 12.16 19.34 -2.98
CA SER A 71 11.55 19.00 -1.69
C SER A 71 10.50 20.01 -1.19
N GLY A 72 10.27 21.11 -1.93
CA GLY A 72 9.36 22.18 -1.52
C GLY A 72 7.86 21.81 -1.57
N GLN A 73 7.51 20.63 -2.08
CA GLN A 73 6.14 20.13 -2.19
C GLN A 73 6.08 18.66 -1.82
N GLY A 74 4.99 18.26 -1.15
CA GLY A 74 4.69 16.87 -0.86
C GLY A 74 4.37 16.08 -2.13
N GLN A 75 4.43 14.75 -2.05
CA GLN A 75 4.20 13.87 -3.21
C GLN A 75 2.78 14.04 -3.77
N TRP A 76 1.81 14.23 -2.88
CA TRP A 76 0.42 14.45 -3.23
C TRP A 76 0.18 15.83 -3.86
N ASP A 77 0.89 16.88 -3.41
CA ASP A 77 0.76 18.23 -4.01
C ASP A 77 1.30 18.24 -5.45
N LYS A 78 2.31 17.42 -5.72
CA LYS A 78 2.85 17.22 -7.07
C LYS A 78 1.86 16.44 -7.94
N LEU A 79 1.28 15.37 -7.40
CA LEU A 79 0.26 14.60 -8.12
C LEU A 79 -0.95 15.48 -8.46
N ASP A 80 -1.37 16.36 -7.55
CA ASP A 80 -2.45 17.30 -7.83
C ASP A 80 -2.15 18.18 -9.04
N GLN A 81 -0.96 18.78 -9.10
CA GLN A 81 -0.54 19.58 -10.26
C GLN A 81 -0.50 18.75 -11.54
N GLN A 82 -0.03 17.51 -11.47
CA GLN A 82 0.09 16.62 -12.62
C GLN A 82 -1.27 16.15 -13.17
N LEU A 83 -2.29 16.08 -12.31
CA LEU A 83 -3.67 15.70 -12.69
C LEU A 83 -4.55 16.88 -13.09
N GLN A 84 -4.07 18.13 -13.00
CA GLN A 84 -4.85 19.28 -13.45
C GLN A 84 -5.26 19.16 -14.92
N GLY A 85 -6.56 19.32 -15.17
CA GLY A 85 -7.15 19.20 -16.51
C GLY A 85 -6.99 17.81 -17.13
N ALA A 86 -6.77 16.77 -16.31
CA ALA A 86 -6.73 15.39 -16.80
C ALA A 86 -8.12 14.93 -17.24
N PRO A 87 -8.22 14.13 -18.32
CA PRO A 87 -9.45 13.46 -18.70
C PRO A 87 -10.03 12.61 -17.56
N ARG A 88 -11.36 12.43 -17.56
CA ARG A 88 -12.08 11.70 -16.50
C ARG A 88 -11.54 10.29 -16.28
N ASP A 89 -11.31 9.55 -17.35
CA ASP A 89 -10.77 8.18 -17.33
C ASP A 89 -9.38 8.11 -16.71
N VAL A 90 -8.52 9.09 -17.00
CA VAL A 90 -7.17 9.23 -16.41
C VAL A 90 -7.23 9.48 -14.90
N VAL A 91 -8.14 10.34 -14.44
CA VAL A 91 -8.32 10.60 -13.00
C VAL A 91 -8.89 9.38 -12.28
N LEU A 92 -9.88 8.70 -12.87
CA LEU A 92 -10.43 7.45 -12.33
C LEU A 92 -9.37 6.34 -12.28
N LEU A 93 -8.56 6.20 -13.33
CA LEU A 93 -7.42 5.27 -13.36
C LEU A 93 -6.42 5.58 -12.23
N ALA A 94 -6.05 6.84 -12.05
CA ALA A 94 -5.16 7.24 -10.97
C ALA A 94 -5.75 6.90 -9.59
N ALA A 95 -7.06 7.10 -9.40
CA ALA A 95 -7.75 6.82 -8.14
C ALA A 95 -7.75 5.32 -7.81
N GLU A 96 -8.02 4.45 -8.79
CA GLU A 96 -8.00 3.00 -8.56
C GLU A 96 -6.58 2.44 -8.39
N ILE A 97 -5.58 3.03 -9.06
CA ILE A 97 -4.17 2.69 -8.80
C ILE A 97 -3.75 3.10 -7.38
N VAL A 98 -4.17 4.28 -6.90
CA VAL A 98 -3.94 4.72 -5.52
C VAL A 98 -4.61 3.77 -4.53
N PHE A 99 -5.85 3.35 -4.79
CA PHE A 99 -6.53 2.33 -4.01
C PHE A 99 -5.69 1.04 -3.95
N LEU A 100 -5.27 0.47 -5.08
CA LEU A 100 -4.48 -0.76 -5.13
C LEU A 100 -3.13 -0.63 -4.42
N ARG A 101 -2.47 0.54 -4.50
CA ARG A 101 -1.20 0.81 -3.82
C ARG A 101 -1.34 0.78 -2.30
N GLU A 102 -2.43 1.33 -1.77
CA GLU A 102 -2.61 1.54 -0.33
C GLU A 102 -3.39 0.44 0.35
N HIS A 103 -4.20 -0.30 -0.41
CA HIS A 103 -5.02 -1.39 0.11
C HIS A 103 -4.22 -2.48 0.83
N PRO A 104 -3.00 -2.90 0.41
CA PRO A 104 -2.25 -3.92 1.14
C PRO A 104 -1.40 -3.36 2.29
N LEU A 105 -1.52 -2.07 2.63
CA LEU A 105 -0.74 -1.47 3.71
C LEU A 105 -1.41 -1.68 5.08
N ARG A 106 -0.69 -2.36 5.97
CA ARG A 106 -1.18 -2.76 7.29
C ARG A 106 -1.33 -1.60 8.26
N SER A 107 -0.41 -0.64 8.23
CA SER A 107 -0.32 0.46 9.21
C SER A 107 -1.01 1.76 8.79
N VAL A 108 -1.49 1.89 7.56
CA VAL A 108 -2.16 3.12 7.10
C VAL A 108 -3.56 3.22 7.68
N LEU A 109 -3.88 4.39 8.25
CA LEU A 109 -5.20 4.68 8.84
C LEU A 109 -6.32 4.61 7.78
N PRO A 110 -7.53 4.14 8.14
CA PRO A 110 -8.69 4.14 7.24
C PRO A 110 -8.98 5.50 6.62
N GLU A 111 -8.92 6.56 7.42
CA GLU A 111 -9.18 7.93 7.00
C GLU A 111 -8.14 8.41 6.00
N THR A 112 -6.88 7.99 6.17
CA THR A 112 -5.79 8.32 5.25
C THR A 112 -5.99 7.66 3.88
N ARG A 113 -6.30 6.35 3.84
CA ARG A 113 -6.59 5.67 2.56
C ARG A 113 -7.75 6.33 1.82
N ARG A 114 -8.81 6.66 2.56
CA ARG A 114 -9.99 7.34 2.00
C ARG A 114 -9.63 8.73 1.47
N ALA A 115 -8.92 9.53 2.27
CA ALA A 115 -8.53 10.88 1.90
C ALA A 115 -7.65 10.92 0.64
N HIS A 116 -6.76 9.93 0.46
CA HIS A 116 -5.92 9.85 -0.72
C HIS A 116 -6.72 9.53 -2.00
N VAL A 117 -7.65 8.57 -1.95
CA VAL A 117 -8.55 8.28 -3.07
C VAL A 117 -9.43 9.49 -3.39
N ASP A 118 -10.06 10.09 -2.36
CA ASP A 118 -10.91 11.28 -2.54
C ASP A 118 -10.13 12.49 -3.08
N ARG A 119 -8.86 12.66 -2.68
CA ARG A 119 -7.98 13.71 -3.21
C ARG A 119 -7.77 13.56 -4.71
N VAL A 120 -7.52 12.36 -5.21
CA VAL A 120 -7.41 12.12 -6.66
C VAL A 120 -8.74 12.39 -7.34
N LEU A 121 -9.86 11.89 -6.81
CA LEU A 121 -11.19 12.09 -7.39
C LEU A 121 -11.64 13.56 -7.39
N SER A 122 -11.05 14.43 -6.56
CA SER A 122 -11.34 15.87 -6.53
C SER A 122 -10.95 16.61 -7.80
N HIS A 123 -10.14 15.99 -8.67
CA HIS A 123 -9.78 16.53 -10.00
C HIS A 123 -10.86 16.31 -11.07
N LEU A 124 -11.98 15.65 -10.73
CA LEU A 124 -13.10 15.47 -11.65
C LEU A 124 -14.06 16.67 -11.62
N ASP A 125 -14.39 17.21 -12.79
CA ASP A 125 -15.40 18.27 -12.93
C ASP A 125 -16.78 17.83 -12.40
N SER A 126 -17.12 16.56 -12.63
CA SER A 126 -18.34 15.93 -12.13
C SER A 126 -17.99 14.94 -11.02
N PRO A 127 -18.29 15.29 -9.74
CA PRO A 127 -17.99 14.45 -8.61
C PRO A 127 -18.60 13.04 -8.76
N VAL A 128 -17.86 12.05 -8.29
CA VAL A 128 -18.31 10.66 -8.23
C VAL A 128 -18.20 10.19 -6.79
N THR A 129 -19.18 9.38 -6.38
CA THR A 129 -19.19 8.79 -5.06
C THR A 129 -18.49 7.44 -5.11
N VAL A 130 -17.50 7.25 -4.24
CA VAL A 130 -16.87 5.92 -4.04
C VAL A 130 -17.96 4.91 -3.67
N PRO A 131 -18.11 3.80 -4.42
CA PRO A 131 -19.14 2.80 -4.14
C PRO A 131 -19.09 2.28 -2.70
N ALA A 132 -20.25 1.90 -2.15
CA ALA A 132 -20.36 1.44 -0.76
C ALA A 132 -19.40 0.28 -0.45
N ARG A 133 -19.25 -0.68 -1.38
CA ARG A 133 -18.32 -1.81 -1.26
C ARG A 133 -16.87 -1.34 -1.08
N MET A 134 -16.40 -0.44 -1.93
CA MET A 134 -15.04 0.10 -1.85
C MET A 134 -14.84 0.97 -0.62
N SER A 135 -15.88 1.70 -0.19
CA SER A 135 -15.86 2.43 1.08
C SER A 135 -15.66 1.50 2.28
N THR A 136 -16.29 0.32 2.30
CA THR A 136 -16.05 -0.69 3.35
C THR A 136 -14.61 -1.20 3.34
N TRP A 137 -14.02 -1.45 2.18
CA TRP A 137 -12.63 -1.91 2.04
C TRP A 137 -11.63 -0.87 2.56
N LEU A 138 -11.83 0.41 2.19
CA LEU A 138 -11.03 1.53 2.67
C LEU A 138 -11.11 1.69 4.20
N ALA A 139 -12.27 1.38 4.79
CA ALA A 139 -12.56 1.50 6.22
C ALA A 139 -11.90 0.43 7.11
N ARG A 140 -11.18 -0.56 6.54
CA ARG A 140 -10.55 -1.65 7.31
C ARG A 140 -9.63 -1.12 8.42
N PRO A 141 -9.74 -1.56 9.69
CA PRO A 141 -8.85 -1.09 10.75
C PRO A 141 -7.36 -1.38 10.48
N THR A 142 -6.48 -0.59 11.09
CA THR A 142 -5.03 -0.80 11.02
C THR A 142 -4.60 -2.05 11.77
N GLY A 143 -3.46 -2.64 11.38
CA GLY A 143 -2.88 -3.81 12.05
C GLY A 143 -3.51 -5.15 11.68
N ILE A 144 -4.60 -5.16 10.90
CA ILE A 144 -5.39 -6.36 10.62
C ILE A 144 -4.80 -7.25 9.51
N ALA A 145 -4.41 -6.67 8.39
CA ALA A 145 -4.01 -7.41 7.19
C ALA A 145 -3.01 -6.62 6.34
N GLY A 146 -2.24 -7.33 5.52
CA GLY A 146 -1.27 -6.78 4.58
C GLY A 146 0.14 -6.68 5.15
N PHE A 147 0.94 -5.79 4.58
CA PHE A 147 2.36 -5.65 4.91
C PHE A 147 2.69 -4.28 5.49
N GLU A 148 3.80 -4.22 6.22
CA GLU A 148 4.36 -2.96 6.69
C GLU A 148 5.16 -2.27 5.57
N PRO A 149 4.80 -1.05 5.13
CA PRO A 149 5.55 -0.35 4.12
C PRO A 149 6.86 0.20 4.69
N GLY A 150 7.98 -0.10 4.03
CA GLY A 150 9.25 0.59 4.30
C GLY A 150 9.22 2.04 3.81
N SER A 151 10.15 2.87 4.31
CA SER A 151 10.29 4.28 3.92
C SER A 151 10.37 4.48 2.40
N TRP A 152 11.01 3.53 1.70
CA TRP A 152 11.10 3.56 0.24
C TRP A 152 9.75 3.41 -0.45
N TYR A 153 8.89 2.51 0.02
CA TYR A 153 7.54 2.30 -0.54
C TYR A 153 6.70 3.56 -0.36
N ASN A 154 6.72 4.12 0.85
CA ASN A 154 5.97 5.34 1.20
C ASN A 154 6.43 6.53 0.35
N GLY A 155 7.74 6.67 0.15
CA GLY A 155 8.33 7.76 -0.64
C GLY A 155 8.26 7.59 -2.16
N SER A 156 7.75 6.47 -2.69
CA SER A 156 7.80 6.14 -4.12
C SER A 156 6.46 6.23 -4.83
N MET A 157 5.47 6.96 -4.29
CA MET A 157 4.10 7.03 -4.83
C MET A 157 4.07 7.30 -6.34
N TRP A 158 4.72 8.36 -6.82
CA TRP A 158 4.73 8.71 -8.25
C TRP A 158 5.32 7.57 -9.11
N ARG A 159 6.36 6.89 -8.63
CA ARG A 159 6.96 5.73 -9.31
C ARG A 159 5.99 4.56 -9.37
N HIS A 160 5.20 4.35 -8.32
CA HIS A 160 4.21 3.27 -8.27
C HIS A 160 3.08 3.52 -9.28
N VAL A 161 2.60 4.77 -9.36
CA VAL A 161 1.58 5.15 -10.33
C VAL A 161 2.10 5.00 -11.76
N THR A 162 3.28 5.56 -12.06
CA THR A 162 3.90 5.45 -13.39
C THR A 162 4.19 4.00 -13.79
N TRP A 163 4.68 3.17 -12.86
CA TRP A 163 4.94 1.75 -13.14
C TRP A 163 3.64 0.99 -13.41
N THR A 164 2.60 1.19 -12.61
CA THR A 164 1.30 0.52 -12.80
C THR A 164 0.67 0.93 -14.13
N ALA A 165 0.73 2.22 -14.49
CA ALA A 165 0.30 2.70 -15.80
C ALA A 165 1.10 2.06 -16.95
N SER A 166 2.43 1.93 -16.79
CA SER A 166 3.27 1.26 -17.79
C SER A 166 2.92 -0.23 -17.95
N PHE A 167 2.60 -0.90 -16.84
CA PHE A 167 2.09 -2.28 -16.86
C PHE A 167 0.75 -2.38 -17.58
N VAL A 168 -0.21 -1.51 -17.30
CA VAL A 168 -1.53 -1.52 -17.97
C VAL A 168 -1.36 -1.30 -19.48
N ARG A 169 -0.53 -0.32 -19.88
CA ARG A 169 -0.21 -0.09 -21.29
C ARG A 169 0.41 -1.33 -21.95
N TYR A 170 1.36 -1.98 -21.29
CA TYR A 170 1.97 -3.22 -21.79
C TYR A 170 0.93 -4.35 -21.90
N TRP A 171 0.12 -4.54 -20.86
CA TRP A 171 -0.91 -5.56 -20.79
C TRP A 171 -1.92 -5.45 -21.94
N GLN A 172 -2.35 -4.23 -22.27
CA GLN A 172 -3.26 -3.97 -23.40
C GLN A 172 -2.62 -4.24 -24.77
N GLY A 173 -1.29 -4.28 -24.85
CA GLY A 173 -0.55 -4.65 -26.06
C GLY A 173 -0.32 -6.15 -26.26
N LEU A 174 -0.64 -6.98 -25.26
CA LEU A 174 -0.51 -8.44 -25.35
C LEU A 174 -1.58 -9.05 -26.28
N LEU A 175 -1.26 -10.19 -26.89
CA LEU A 175 -2.25 -10.96 -27.64
C LEU A 175 -3.32 -11.50 -26.68
N GLU A 176 -4.56 -11.66 -27.16
CA GLU A 176 -5.66 -12.13 -26.30
C GLU A 176 -5.36 -13.47 -25.63
N GLY A 177 -4.79 -14.44 -26.37
CA GLY A 177 -4.41 -15.73 -25.81
C GLY A 177 -3.32 -15.63 -24.72
N GLU A 178 -2.39 -14.67 -24.83
CA GLU A 178 -1.39 -14.42 -23.78
C GLU A 178 -2.05 -13.84 -22.52
N ARG A 179 -3.03 -12.94 -22.69
CA ARG A 179 -3.82 -12.39 -21.58
C ARG A 179 -4.69 -13.44 -20.91
N GLU A 180 -5.34 -14.32 -21.68
CA GLU A 180 -6.13 -15.44 -21.15
C GLU A 180 -5.27 -16.34 -20.26
N VAL A 181 -4.11 -16.76 -20.75
CA VAL A 181 -3.18 -17.59 -19.98
C VAL A 181 -2.68 -16.85 -18.75
N ALA A 182 -2.25 -15.59 -18.87
CA ALA A 182 -1.74 -14.81 -17.75
C ALA A 182 -2.81 -14.47 -16.70
N ARG A 183 -4.10 -14.41 -17.07
CA ARG A 183 -5.20 -14.28 -16.10
C ARG A 183 -5.30 -15.50 -15.18
N THR A 184 -5.03 -16.70 -15.69
CA THR A 184 -5.17 -17.95 -14.93
C THR A 184 -3.88 -18.55 -14.43
N ASP A 185 -2.71 -18.10 -14.89
CA ASP A 185 -1.39 -18.58 -14.43
C ASP A 185 -0.64 -17.45 -13.70
N PRO A 186 -0.34 -17.61 -12.39
CA PRO A 186 0.28 -16.58 -11.57
C PRO A 186 1.70 -16.23 -12.04
N TRP A 187 2.42 -17.21 -12.58
CA TRP A 187 3.79 -17.04 -13.05
C TRP A 187 3.82 -16.35 -14.42
N LYS A 188 2.82 -16.59 -15.25
CA LYS A 188 2.64 -15.87 -16.52
C LYS A 188 2.23 -14.42 -16.28
N LEU A 189 1.38 -14.15 -15.29
CA LEU A 189 1.10 -12.78 -14.85
C LEU A 189 2.37 -12.07 -14.36
N GLN A 190 3.15 -12.74 -13.49
CA GLN A 190 4.43 -12.20 -13.03
C GLN A 190 5.38 -11.89 -14.19
N HIS A 191 5.48 -12.80 -15.16
CA HIS A 191 6.31 -12.60 -16.34
C HIS A 191 5.86 -11.38 -17.17
N ALA A 192 4.54 -11.19 -17.35
CA ALA A 192 4.01 -10.00 -18.02
C ALA A 192 4.37 -8.72 -17.24
N MET A 193 4.23 -8.71 -15.92
CA MET A 193 4.62 -7.57 -15.07
C MET A 193 6.12 -7.26 -15.12
N LEU A 194 6.96 -8.29 -15.18
CA LEU A 194 8.42 -8.11 -15.32
C LEU A 194 8.82 -7.60 -16.71
N SER A 195 8.02 -7.91 -17.73
CA SER A 195 8.29 -7.55 -19.13
C SER A 195 7.78 -6.15 -19.48
N SER A 196 7.00 -5.49 -18.60
CA SER A 196 6.38 -4.18 -18.87
C SER A 196 7.31 -2.97 -18.76
N GLY A 197 8.63 -3.18 -18.85
CA GLY A 197 9.65 -2.14 -18.81
C GLY A 197 10.52 -2.17 -17.56
N ASN A 198 10.95 -1.00 -17.08
CA ASN A 198 11.83 -0.90 -15.92
C ASN A 198 11.07 -1.26 -14.63
N ASP A 199 11.46 -2.37 -14.00
CA ASP A 199 10.76 -2.93 -12.84
C ASP A 199 10.79 -2.00 -11.61
N ARG A 200 9.72 -2.08 -10.82
CA ARG A 200 9.59 -1.51 -9.48
C ARG A 200 9.08 -2.61 -8.55
N PRO A 201 9.98 -3.41 -7.96
CA PRO A 201 9.60 -4.61 -7.23
C PRO A 201 8.68 -4.33 -6.05
N ASP A 202 8.81 -3.15 -5.43
CA ASP A 202 7.96 -2.69 -4.34
C ASP A 202 6.47 -2.73 -4.70
N ILE A 203 6.07 -2.03 -5.75
CA ILE A 203 4.66 -2.04 -6.21
C ILE A 203 4.29 -3.32 -6.95
N ARG A 204 5.21 -3.90 -7.75
CA ARG A 204 4.97 -5.15 -8.47
C ARG A 204 4.62 -6.29 -7.52
N ASN A 205 5.37 -6.43 -6.42
CA ASN A 205 5.12 -7.45 -5.41
C ASN A 205 3.78 -7.21 -4.70
N ALA A 206 3.41 -5.96 -4.42
CA ALA A 206 2.13 -5.62 -3.84
C ALA A 206 0.96 -6.04 -4.75
N LEU A 207 1.02 -5.69 -6.05
CA LEU A 207 -0.04 -6.07 -7.01
C LEU A 207 -0.10 -7.58 -7.26
N GLN A 208 1.05 -8.27 -7.33
CA GLN A 208 1.08 -9.73 -7.44
C GLN A 208 0.40 -10.42 -6.25
N PHE A 209 0.70 -9.97 -5.03
CA PHE A 209 0.02 -10.47 -3.83
C PHE A 209 -1.48 -10.22 -3.88
N LEU A 210 -1.93 -9.02 -4.24
CA LEU A 210 -3.36 -8.73 -4.37
C LEU A 210 -4.04 -9.60 -5.43
N ALA A 211 -3.36 -9.85 -6.55
CA ALA A 211 -3.90 -10.65 -7.65
C ALA A 211 -3.93 -12.15 -7.31
N ARG A 212 -2.90 -12.66 -6.61
CA ARG A 212 -2.69 -14.09 -6.33
C ARG A 212 -2.13 -14.29 -4.91
N PRO A 213 -2.95 -14.08 -3.88
CA PRO A 213 -2.52 -14.09 -2.48
C PRO A 213 -2.22 -15.49 -1.93
N ASP A 214 -2.65 -16.52 -2.65
CA ASP A 214 -2.33 -17.93 -2.44
C ASP A 214 -0.87 -18.24 -2.83
N ILE A 215 -0.35 -17.53 -3.85
CA ILE A 215 0.98 -17.76 -4.42
C ILE A 215 2.01 -16.81 -3.85
N PHE A 216 1.77 -15.50 -3.93
CA PHE A 216 2.76 -14.50 -3.55
C PHE A 216 2.63 -14.07 -2.10
N GLU A 217 3.75 -13.77 -1.46
CA GLU A 217 3.77 -13.29 -0.09
C GLU A 217 3.36 -11.81 0.00
N PRO A 218 2.66 -11.39 1.08
CA PRO A 218 2.42 -9.98 1.38
C PRO A 218 3.73 -9.31 1.83
N ILE A 219 4.67 -9.14 0.89
CA ILE A 219 6.01 -8.58 1.12
C ILE A 219 6.35 -7.73 -0.09
N ALA A 220 6.34 -6.41 0.06
CA ALA A 220 6.69 -5.50 -1.04
C ALA A 220 8.19 -5.54 -1.38
N SER A 221 9.06 -5.64 -0.37
CA SER A 221 10.51 -5.51 -0.57
C SER A 221 11.12 -6.77 -1.21
N ALA A 222 11.72 -6.63 -2.40
CA ALA A 222 12.50 -7.69 -3.03
C ALA A 222 13.70 -8.12 -2.16
N GLY A 223 14.37 -7.17 -1.51
CA GLY A 223 15.48 -7.48 -0.60
C GLY A 223 15.03 -8.29 0.62
N MET A 224 13.83 -8.01 1.15
CA MET A 224 13.27 -8.80 2.25
C MET A 224 12.86 -10.20 1.80
N LYS A 225 12.22 -10.33 0.63
CA LYS A 225 11.93 -11.63 0.01
C LYS A 225 13.20 -12.47 -0.15
N GLN A 226 14.28 -11.86 -0.63
CA GLN A 226 15.58 -12.51 -0.76
C GLN A 226 16.15 -12.91 0.60
N LYS A 227 16.16 -12.02 1.60
CA LYS A 227 16.67 -12.33 2.96
C LYS A 227 15.96 -13.54 3.56
N ILE A 228 14.63 -13.57 3.52
CA ILE A 228 13.83 -14.69 4.03
C ILE A 228 14.14 -15.97 3.26
N ARG A 229 14.20 -15.90 1.93
CA ARG A 229 14.51 -17.04 1.08
C ARG A 229 15.90 -17.61 1.38
N ASP A 230 16.91 -16.75 1.48
CA ASP A 230 18.29 -17.15 1.77
C ASP A 230 18.40 -17.80 3.15
N GLY A 231 17.73 -17.24 4.17
CA GLY A 231 17.73 -17.80 5.53
C GLY A 231 17.02 -19.16 5.65
N LEU A 232 16.15 -19.52 4.70
CA LEU A 232 15.35 -20.75 4.72
C LEU A 232 15.65 -21.70 3.57
N ALA A 233 16.65 -21.40 2.74
CA ALA A 233 16.95 -22.14 1.51
C ALA A 233 17.21 -23.63 1.76
N ASP A 234 17.86 -23.98 2.88
CA ASP A 234 18.14 -25.38 3.24
C ASP A 234 16.88 -26.23 3.38
N ARG A 235 15.73 -25.63 3.73
CA ARG A 235 14.45 -26.34 3.86
C ARG A 235 13.91 -26.86 2.54
N ILE A 236 14.37 -26.30 1.42
CA ILE A 236 13.96 -26.68 0.07
C ILE A 236 15.11 -27.28 -0.76
N GLY A 237 16.24 -27.60 -0.12
CA GLY A 237 17.42 -28.15 -0.80
C GLY A 237 18.31 -27.10 -1.48
N GLY A 238 18.18 -25.83 -1.10
CA GLY A 238 18.94 -24.72 -1.65
C GLY A 238 18.10 -23.81 -2.55
N ALA A 239 18.65 -22.63 -2.85
CA ALA A 239 18.01 -21.66 -3.73
C ALA A 239 17.99 -22.14 -5.18
N THR A 240 16.88 -21.95 -5.88
CA THR A 240 16.74 -22.37 -7.29
C THR A 240 17.22 -21.30 -8.29
N GLY A 241 17.38 -20.06 -7.83
CA GLY A 241 17.88 -18.94 -8.64
C GLY A 241 17.91 -17.63 -7.86
N SER A 242 18.31 -16.56 -8.54
CA SER A 242 18.41 -15.21 -7.97
C SER A 242 17.49 -14.17 -8.63
N ASP A 243 16.81 -14.54 -9.72
CA ASP A 243 15.81 -13.69 -10.35
C ASP A 243 14.50 -13.65 -9.52
N PRO A 244 13.64 -12.64 -9.74
CA PRO A 244 12.42 -12.49 -8.95
C PRO A 244 11.49 -13.71 -9.00
N ALA A 245 11.41 -14.40 -10.14
CA ALA A 245 10.51 -15.53 -10.32
C ALA A 245 11.02 -16.77 -9.60
N SER A 246 12.34 -16.98 -9.55
CA SER A 246 12.94 -18.03 -8.72
C SER A 246 12.75 -17.75 -7.23
N ILE A 247 12.94 -16.51 -6.78
CA ILE A 247 12.72 -16.13 -5.37
C ILE A 247 11.28 -16.38 -4.92
N ASP A 248 10.28 -15.98 -5.72
CA ASP A 248 8.88 -16.19 -5.34
C ASP A 248 8.47 -17.68 -5.35
N ARG A 249 9.03 -18.49 -6.27
CA ARG A 249 8.85 -19.94 -6.25
C ARG A 249 9.48 -20.58 -5.01
N ASP A 250 10.69 -20.16 -4.67
CA ASP A 250 11.38 -20.64 -3.47
C ASP A 250 10.59 -20.26 -2.21
N LEU A 251 10.05 -19.04 -2.13
CA LEU A 251 9.21 -18.62 -1.00
C LEU A 251 7.94 -19.46 -0.86
N LEU A 252 7.27 -19.79 -1.97
CA LEU A 252 6.10 -20.69 -1.95
C LEU A 252 6.49 -22.10 -1.47
N ALA A 253 7.61 -22.63 -1.96
CA ALA A 253 8.13 -23.93 -1.53
C ALA A 253 8.51 -23.92 -0.04
N ILE A 254 9.15 -22.84 0.44
CA ILE A 254 9.50 -22.64 1.85
C ILE A 254 8.25 -22.59 2.71
N ARG A 255 7.22 -21.82 2.33
CA ARG A 255 5.94 -21.78 3.05
C ARG A 255 5.31 -23.17 3.13
N THR A 256 5.30 -23.90 2.02
CA THR A 256 4.78 -25.27 1.96
C THR A 256 5.52 -26.21 2.91
N ALA A 257 6.85 -26.12 2.96
CA ALA A 257 7.67 -26.88 3.88
C ALA A 257 7.41 -26.51 5.35
N LEU A 258 7.30 -25.22 5.65
CA LEU A 258 7.00 -24.72 7.00
C LEU A 258 5.62 -25.14 7.49
N ALA A 259 4.60 -25.14 6.62
CA ALA A 259 3.23 -25.52 6.95
C ALA A 259 3.09 -26.96 7.50
N ARG A 260 4.09 -27.82 7.28
CA ARG A 260 4.12 -29.18 7.85
C ARG A 260 4.51 -29.20 9.33
N SER A 261 5.23 -28.18 9.79
CA SER A 261 5.76 -28.09 11.15
C SER A 261 5.18 -26.95 11.97
N VAL A 262 4.69 -25.90 11.32
CA VAL A 262 4.06 -24.74 11.95
C VAL A 262 2.56 -24.97 11.96
N ALA A 263 1.97 -25.04 13.15
CA ALA A 263 0.54 -25.25 13.30
C ALA A 263 -0.24 -23.98 12.97
N GLY A 264 -1.22 -24.10 12.07
CA GLY A 264 -2.13 -23.02 11.71
C GLY A 264 -1.51 -21.93 10.83
N PRO A 265 -2.25 -20.83 10.60
CA PRO A 265 -1.78 -19.74 9.75
C PRO A 265 -0.60 -18.96 10.35
N PHE A 266 0.37 -18.56 9.52
CA PHE A 266 1.54 -17.81 9.95
C PHE A 266 2.03 -16.79 8.90
N HIS A 267 2.68 -15.75 9.41
CA HIS A 267 3.56 -14.87 8.64
C HIS A 267 5.02 -15.27 8.86
N PHE A 268 5.93 -14.80 8.01
CA PHE A 268 7.37 -14.96 8.26
C PHE A 268 7.84 -14.21 9.52
N TRP A 269 7.06 -13.27 10.04
CA TRP A 269 7.28 -12.57 11.31
C TRP A 269 6.49 -13.16 12.49
N THR A 270 5.88 -14.34 12.33
CA THR A 270 5.24 -15.02 13.46
C THR A 270 6.35 -15.52 14.41
N PRO A 271 6.23 -15.31 15.73
CA PRO A 271 7.18 -15.85 16.69
C PRO A 271 7.36 -17.37 16.52
N GLY A 272 8.61 -17.83 16.53
CA GLY A 272 9.01 -19.20 16.17
C GLY A 272 9.27 -19.43 14.68
N VAL A 273 8.78 -18.55 13.79
CA VAL A 273 9.08 -18.57 12.35
C VAL A 273 10.16 -17.53 12.01
N GLU A 274 10.10 -16.36 12.62
CA GLU A 274 11.05 -15.26 12.36
C GLU A 274 12.49 -15.67 12.67
N GLU A 275 12.70 -16.32 13.81
CA GLU A 275 13.99 -16.78 14.30
C GLU A 275 14.62 -17.85 13.40
N LEU A 276 13.83 -18.49 12.53
CA LEU A 276 14.33 -19.47 11.57
C LEU A 276 15.13 -18.83 10.43
N TRP A 277 14.91 -17.54 10.15
CA TRP A 277 15.54 -16.83 9.04
C TRP A 277 16.22 -15.52 9.44
N ASP A 278 15.90 -14.99 10.62
CA ASP A 278 16.54 -13.82 11.19
C ASP A 278 17.22 -14.15 12.52
N SER A 279 18.51 -14.48 12.48
CA SER A 279 19.26 -14.89 13.68
C SER A 279 19.37 -13.80 14.75
N SER A 280 19.16 -12.52 14.39
CA SER A 280 19.11 -11.42 15.38
C SER A 280 17.79 -11.33 16.14
N ALA A 281 16.74 -12.04 15.73
CA ALA A 281 15.45 -12.02 16.42
C ALA A 281 15.45 -12.81 17.75
N GLY A 282 16.45 -13.68 17.95
CA GLY A 282 16.60 -14.50 19.16
C GLY A 282 17.58 -13.96 20.21
N GLU A 283 18.27 -12.84 19.95
CA GLU A 283 19.16 -12.22 20.94
C GLU A 283 18.36 -11.30 21.88
N PRO A 284 18.31 -11.56 23.20
CA PRO A 284 17.71 -10.62 24.13
C PRO A 284 18.50 -9.31 24.11
N ASP A 285 17.80 -8.19 23.90
CA ASP A 285 18.38 -6.85 23.93
C ASP A 285 19.14 -6.64 25.26
N PRO A 286 20.48 -6.44 25.23
CA PRO A 286 21.24 -6.18 26.45
C PRO A 286 20.84 -4.87 27.14
N ALA A 287 20.11 -3.97 26.47
CA ALA A 287 19.55 -2.76 27.07
C ALA A 287 18.27 -3.01 27.91
N ALA A 288 17.59 -4.15 27.75
CA ALA A 288 16.38 -4.48 28.50
C ALA A 288 16.65 -5.02 29.93
N THR A 289 17.92 -5.35 30.25
CA THR A 289 18.36 -5.75 31.60
C THR A 289 18.95 -4.62 32.44
N GLY A 290 18.99 -3.39 31.92
CA GLY A 290 19.35 -2.21 32.69
C GLY A 290 18.13 -1.64 33.40
N VAL A 291 17.97 -1.90 34.71
CA VAL A 291 17.06 -1.15 35.58
C VAL A 291 17.52 0.31 35.57
N ALA A 292 17.01 1.10 34.63
CA ALA A 292 17.18 2.54 34.61
C ALA A 292 16.09 3.17 35.49
N THR A 293 16.41 3.37 36.76
CA THR A 293 15.77 4.40 37.58
C THR A 293 15.96 5.75 36.90
N LEU A 294 14.97 6.17 36.12
CA LEU A 294 14.83 7.56 35.66
C LEU A 294 13.69 8.18 36.46
N ALA A 295 14.09 8.83 37.56
CA ALA A 295 13.30 9.84 38.20
C ALA A 295 13.34 11.11 37.34
N GLU A 296 12.19 11.62 36.92
CA GLU A 296 11.96 13.06 36.76
C GLU A 296 10.47 13.40 36.90
N PRO A 297 10.13 14.59 37.43
CA PRO A 297 8.82 14.88 38.02
C PRO A 297 7.80 15.41 37.00
N ARG A 298 6.56 14.98 37.19
CA ARG A 298 5.36 15.45 36.50
C ARG A 298 4.87 16.76 37.14
N PRO A 299 4.62 17.86 36.41
CA PRO A 299 3.87 18.98 36.97
C PRO A 299 2.38 18.66 36.95
N ALA A 300 1.76 18.67 38.13
CA ALA A 300 0.33 18.52 38.31
C ALA A 300 -0.37 19.87 38.15
N ILE A 301 -1.42 19.91 37.33
CA ILE A 301 -2.45 20.95 37.35
C ILE A 301 -3.42 20.59 38.47
N THR A 302 -3.58 21.46 39.47
CA THR A 302 -4.70 21.43 40.42
C THR A 302 -5.27 22.83 40.59
N GLY A 303 -6.59 22.90 40.54
CA GLY A 303 -7.37 24.13 40.49
C GLY A 303 -7.52 24.87 41.83
N SER A 304 -7.82 26.16 41.68
CA SER A 304 -8.87 26.93 42.35
C SER A 304 -9.05 26.78 43.87
N THR A 305 -8.81 27.86 44.63
CA THR A 305 -9.81 28.47 45.55
C THR A 305 -9.41 29.93 45.88
N LEU A 306 -10.38 30.84 45.81
CA LEU A 306 -10.34 32.27 46.20
C LEU A 306 -10.22 32.46 47.74
N PRO A 307 -9.92 33.67 48.25
CA PRO A 307 -11.01 34.57 48.67
C PRO A 307 -10.78 36.09 48.45
N VAL A 308 -11.83 36.73 47.89
CA VAL A 308 -12.56 37.95 48.34
C VAL A 308 -11.91 38.86 49.42
N HIS A 309 -11.61 40.15 49.10
CA HIS A 309 -12.39 41.38 49.46
C HIS A 309 -11.65 42.72 49.13
N ARG A 310 -12.32 43.56 48.30
CA ARG A 310 -12.38 45.06 48.11
C ARG A 310 -11.79 46.04 49.18
N PRO A 311 -11.79 47.40 48.98
CA PRO A 311 -11.55 48.30 47.81
C PRO A 311 -10.80 49.64 48.15
N GLN A 312 -10.75 50.59 47.18
CA GLN A 312 -10.52 52.07 47.24
C GLN A 312 -9.16 52.53 46.64
N SER A 313 -8.98 53.67 45.96
CA SER A 313 -9.83 54.71 45.34
C SER A 313 -8.89 55.73 44.65
N GLY A 314 -9.37 56.50 43.65
CA GLY A 314 -8.74 57.73 43.15
C GLY A 314 -8.51 57.72 41.62
N ARG A 315 -9.40 58.33 40.80
CA ARG A 315 -9.36 59.72 40.26
C ARG A 315 -8.04 60.02 39.48
N SER A 316 -8.02 60.58 38.27
CA SER A 316 -9.03 61.29 37.47
C SER A 316 -8.61 61.41 35.98
N SER A 317 -9.58 61.87 35.17
CA SER A 317 -9.46 62.76 33.98
C SER A 317 -8.95 62.21 32.63
N ARG A 318 -9.95 61.85 31.80
CA ARG A 318 -10.13 62.09 30.35
C ARG A 318 -10.05 63.60 29.96
N PRO A 319 -10.27 64.03 28.68
CA PRO A 319 -9.94 63.45 27.35
C PRO A 319 -9.55 64.53 26.28
N ALA A 320 -9.21 64.13 25.05
CA ALA A 320 -9.57 64.82 23.79
C ALA A 320 -9.38 63.82 22.62
N ALA A 321 -10.41 63.33 21.94
CA ALA A 321 -11.36 63.96 21.00
C ALA A 321 -10.94 63.73 19.53
N SER A 322 -11.85 63.07 18.82
CA SER A 322 -11.86 62.67 17.41
C SER A 322 -12.37 63.77 16.47
N TRP A 323 -11.89 63.77 15.22
CA TRP A 323 -12.59 64.24 14.02
C TRP A 323 -12.12 63.32 12.86
N ARG A 324 -12.90 62.35 12.35
CA ARG A 324 -13.99 62.38 11.34
C ARG A 324 -13.67 63.06 9.99
N SER A 325 -13.49 62.19 8.99
CA SER A 325 -14.29 62.09 7.74
C SER A 325 -13.83 62.75 6.43
N ALA A 326 -14.08 61.96 5.36
CA ALA A 326 -14.28 62.29 3.93
C ALA A 326 -13.01 62.58 3.10
N GLY A 327 -12.84 62.09 1.87
CA GLY A 327 -13.68 61.31 0.96
C GLY A 327 -13.09 61.32 -0.46
N MET A 328 -13.41 60.29 -1.24
CA MET A 328 -13.51 60.25 -2.72
C MET A 328 -12.37 60.85 -3.58
N SER A 329 -11.58 59.98 -4.21
CA SER A 329 -11.65 59.64 -5.66
C SER A 329 -10.75 58.45 -5.95
#